data_AF-A0A653XRD3-F1
#
_entry.id   AF-A0A653XRD3-F1
#
_cell.length_a   1.000
_cell.length_b   1.000
_cell.length_c   1.000
_cell.angle_alpha   90.00
_cell.angle_beta   90.00
_cell.angle_gamma   90.00
#
_symmetry.space_group_name_H-M   'P 1'
#
loop_
_entity.id
_entity.type
_entity.pdbx_description
1 polymer ?
#
loop_
_entity_poly.entity_id
_entity_poly.type
_entity_poly.pdbx_seq_one_letter_code
_entity_poly.pdbx_strand_id
1 'polypeptide(L)'
;MSDTLTAELMTSAPLKFSYSITPEVSIDTTVSGDSRQNATVSIIYGSMTLWSGTMTQFAPEITTPFEIKAGSITIEEGGTFTLTIPTSMQNGAVAANLKIKTATSTVPFNALVASWPLSSAN
;
A
#
# COMPACT_ATOMS: atom_id res chain seq x y z
N MET A 1 -1.67 28.88 26.61
CA MET A 1 -0.70 28.10 25.82
C MET A 1 -1.47 27.68 24.59
N SER A 2 -1.37 28.44 23.51
CA SER A 2 -2.10 28.14 22.29
C SER A 2 -1.36 27.03 21.56
N ASP A 3 -2.00 25.88 21.36
CA ASP A 3 -1.53 24.82 20.47
C ASP A 3 -1.47 25.38 19.05
N THR A 4 -0.32 25.95 18.70
CA THR A 4 -0.01 26.24 17.30
C THR A 4 0.21 24.89 16.64
N LEU A 5 -0.86 24.34 16.06
CA LEU A 5 -0.78 23.24 15.10
C LEU A 5 -0.04 23.80 13.87
N THR A 6 1.29 23.85 13.92
CA THR A 6 2.11 24.46 12.87
C THR A 6 1.97 23.63 11.60
N ALA A 7 1.83 24.28 10.45
CA ALA A 7 1.69 23.64 9.13
C ALA A 7 2.78 22.58 8.85
N GLU A 8 3.90 22.62 9.57
CA GLU A 8 5.01 21.66 9.58
C GLU A 8 4.60 20.25 10.04
N LEU A 9 3.63 20.11 10.95
CA LEU A 9 3.07 18.79 11.33
C LEU A 9 2.10 18.24 10.27
N MET A 10 1.55 19.11 9.42
CA MET A 10 0.62 18.73 8.35
C MET A 10 1.35 18.28 7.06
N THR A 11 2.61 18.65 6.88
CA THR A 11 3.44 18.21 5.74
C THR A 11 4.10 16.83 5.96
N SER A 12 4.18 16.36 7.21
CA SER A 12 4.69 15.01 7.59
C SER A 12 3.58 14.00 7.91
N ALA A 13 2.30 14.38 7.79
CA ALA A 13 1.18 13.47 8.02
C ALA A 13 1.21 12.30 7.02
N PRO A 14 0.96 11.05 7.47
CA PRO A 14 0.96 9.90 6.57
C PRO A 14 -0.10 10.04 5.48
N LEU A 15 0.28 9.77 4.22
CA LEU A 15 -0.69 9.67 3.14
C LEU A 15 -1.39 8.31 3.23
N LYS A 16 -2.69 8.28 2.98
CA LYS A 16 -3.48 7.05 2.98
C LYS A 16 -4.18 6.88 1.65
N PHE A 17 -4.04 5.70 1.07
CA PHE A 17 -4.67 5.27 -0.17
C PHE A 17 -5.45 3.99 0.10
N SER A 18 -6.57 3.81 -0.58
CA SER A 18 -7.30 2.55 -0.57
C SER A 18 -7.65 2.18 -2.00
N TYR A 19 -7.27 0.97 -2.40
CA TYR A 19 -7.56 0.40 -3.70
C TYR A 19 -8.49 -0.80 -3.52
N SER A 20 -9.73 -0.70 -3.98
CA SER A 20 -10.70 -1.80 -3.90
C SER A 20 -10.39 -2.86 -4.97
N ILE A 21 -10.13 -4.10 -4.52
CA ILE A 21 -10.09 -5.29 -5.40
C ILE A 21 -11.53 -5.75 -5.67
N THR A 22 -12.33 -5.80 -4.61
CA THR A 22 -13.78 -6.07 -4.64
C THR A 22 -14.47 -5.09 -3.67
N PRO A 23 -15.82 -5.07 -3.58
CA PRO A 23 -16.50 -4.23 -2.60
C PRO A 23 -16.12 -4.51 -1.15
N GLU A 24 -15.68 -5.73 -0.85
CA GLU A 24 -15.34 -6.16 0.53
C GLU A 24 -13.84 -6.27 0.75
N VAL A 25 -13.02 -6.32 -0.31
CA VAL A 25 -11.56 -6.50 -0.22
C VAL A 25 -10.84 -5.30 -0.79
N SER A 26 -9.99 -4.65 0.00
CA SER A 26 -9.13 -3.55 -0.44
C SER A 26 -7.66 -3.78 -0.08
N ILE A 27 -6.80 -3.09 -0.81
CA ILE A 27 -5.41 -2.86 -0.46
C ILE A 27 -5.32 -1.43 0.04
N ASP A 28 -5.08 -1.29 1.34
CA ASP A 28 -4.87 -0.01 1.97
C ASP A 28 -3.37 0.26 2.07
N THR A 29 -2.92 1.42 1.58
CA THR A 29 -1.51 1.83 1.62
C THR A 29 -1.36 3.08 2.48
N THR A 30 -0.50 3.01 3.48
CA THR A 30 -0.08 4.16 4.28
C THR A 30 1.37 4.51 3.97
N VAL A 31 1.61 5.74 3.52
CA VAL A 31 2.94 6.25 3.18
C VAL A 31 3.42 7.18 4.29
N SER A 32 4.66 7.02 4.70
CA SER A 32 5.26 7.76 5.82
C SER A 32 6.75 8.06 5.60
N GLY A 33 7.32 8.82 6.53
CA GLY A 33 8.69 9.33 6.47
C GLY A 33 8.78 10.69 5.79
N ASP A 34 9.79 11.48 6.15
CA ASP A 34 9.93 12.88 5.71
C ASP A 34 10.03 13.02 4.19
N SER A 35 10.69 12.05 3.54
CA SER A 35 10.77 11.96 2.07
C SER A 35 9.77 10.97 1.47
N ARG A 36 8.78 10.52 2.25
CA ARG A 36 7.79 9.50 1.84
C ARG A 36 8.44 8.21 1.33
N GLN A 37 9.50 7.79 2.01
CA GLN A 37 10.32 6.63 1.61
C GLN A 37 9.85 5.29 2.21
N ASN A 38 8.78 5.31 3.02
CA ASN A 38 8.21 4.12 3.64
C ASN A 38 6.76 3.94 3.19
N ALA A 39 6.36 2.72 2.88
CA ALA A 39 4.99 2.39 2.53
C ALA A 39 4.55 1.10 3.23
N THR A 40 3.49 1.17 4.02
CA THR A 40 2.84 0.00 4.62
C THR A 40 1.60 -0.33 3.84
N VAL A 41 1.54 -1.51 3.24
CA VAL A 41 0.34 -2.04 2.59
C VAL A 41 -0.37 -2.98 3.54
N SER A 42 -1.69 -3.02 3.46
CA SER A 42 -2.52 -3.93 4.23
C SER A 42 -3.64 -4.46 3.34
N ILE A 43 -3.87 -5.77 3.39
CA ILE A 43 -5.03 -6.39 2.74
C ILE A 43 -6.16 -6.41 3.76
N ILE A 44 -7.24 -5.70 3.44
CA ILE A 44 -8.39 -5.50 4.31
C ILE A 44 -9.57 -6.30 3.76
N TYR A 45 -10.32 -6.96 4.64
CA TYR A 45 -11.62 -7.56 4.34
C TYR A 45 -12.68 -6.95 5.28
N GLY A 46 -13.57 -6.12 4.72
CA GLY A 46 -14.49 -5.30 5.50
C GLY A 46 -13.72 -4.31 6.40
N SER A 47 -13.69 -4.58 7.70
CA SER A 47 -12.92 -3.81 8.70
C SER A 47 -11.72 -4.56 9.28
N MET A 48 -11.47 -5.79 8.81
CA MET A 48 -10.43 -6.67 9.35
C MET A 48 -9.18 -6.64 8.48
N THR A 49 -8.02 -6.37 9.09
CA THR A 49 -6.72 -6.53 8.44
C THR A 49 -6.34 -8.01 8.40
N LEU A 50 -6.27 -8.59 7.20
CA LEU A 50 -5.88 -9.99 7.01
C LEU A 50 -4.36 -10.16 6.97
N TRP A 51 -3.68 -9.17 6.41
CA TRP A 51 -2.23 -9.14 6.29
C TRP A 51 -1.75 -7.70 6.18
N SER A 52 -0.54 -7.44 6.64
CA SER A 52 0.13 -6.14 6.53
C SER A 52 1.62 -6.35 6.33
N GLY A 53 2.24 -5.46 5.56
CA GLY A 53 3.68 -5.45 5.37
C GLY A 53 4.20 -4.06 5.02
N THR A 54 5.44 -3.80 5.44
CA THR A 54 6.08 -2.49 5.28
C THR A 54 7.27 -2.61 4.34
N MET A 55 7.28 -1.75 3.32
CA MET A 55 8.38 -1.52 2.39
C MET A 55 9.12 -0.24 2.79
N THR A 56 10.42 -0.23 2.54
CA THR A 56 11.32 0.92 2.78
C THR A 56 12.25 1.11 1.59
N GLN A 57 13.00 2.21 1.55
CA GLN A 57 14.02 2.41 0.50
C GLN A 57 15.08 1.30 0.42
N PHE A 58 15.34 0.57 1.52
CA PHE A 58 16.34 -0.49 1.57
C PHE A 58 15.74 -1.89 1.35
N ALA A 59 14.43 -2.01 1.52
CA ALA A 59 13.65 -3.21 1.25
C ALA A 59 12.37 -2.79 0.51
N PRO A 60 12.49 -2.46 -0.79
CA PRO A 60 11.38 -1.87 -1.55
C PRO A 60 10.37 -2.92 -1.99
N GLU A 61 10.65 -4.21 -1.81
CA GLU A 61 9.75 -5.29 -2.18
C GLU A 61 9.40 -6.13 -0.97
N ILE A 62 8.13 -6.52 -0.88
CA ILE A 62 7.65 -7.51 0.07
C ILE A 62 6.77 -8.54 -0.63
N THR A 63 6.74 -9.74 -0.07
CA THR A 63 5.97 -10.86 -0.60
C THR A 63 4.94 -11.31 0.45
N THR A 64 3.74 -11.68 0.00
CA THR A 64 2.73 -12.31 0.87
C THR A 64 3.20 -13.73 1.24
N PRO A 65 3.45 -14.01 2.53
CA PRO A 65 4.14 -15.24 2.96
C PRO A 65 3.23 -16.47 3.04
N PHE A 66 1.92 -16.30 2.83
CA PHE A 66 0.93 -17.37 2.86
C PHE A 66 -0.29 -16.95 2.04
N GLU A 67 -1.18 -17.90 1.74
CA GLU A 67 -2.48 -17.62 1.11
C GLU A 67 -3.38 -16.79 2.02
N ILE A 68 -3.91 -15.68 1.51
CA ILE A 68 -4.79 -14.79 2.25
C ILE A 68 -6.22 -15.01 1.77
N LYS A 69 -7.06 -15.59 2.64
CA LYS A 69 -8.47 -15.88 2.34
C LYS A 69 -9.35 -14.71 2.76
N ALA A 70 -10.06 -14.13 1.80
CA ALA A 70 -10.89 -12.94 1.96
C ALA A 70 -12.28 -13.17 1.34
N GLY A 71 -13.19 -13.73 2.12
CA GLY A 71 -14.56 -14.03 1.67
C GLY A 71 -14.56 -15.02 0.49
N SER A 72 -15.02 -14.55 -0.67
CA SER A 72 -15.14 -15.35 -1.90
C SER A 72 -13.86 -15.42 -2.74
N ILE A 73 -12.81 -14.69 -2.35
CA ILE A 73 -11.52 -14.70 -3.03
C ILE A 73 -10.38 -15.14 -2.11
N THR A 74 -9.34 -15.70 -2.72
CA THR A 74 -8.07 -16.02 -2.07
C THR A 74 -6.96 -15.32 -2.85
N ILE A 75 -6.10 -14.57 -2.17
CA ILE A 75 -4.83 -14.11 -2.74
C ILE A 75 -3.81 -15.22 -2.48
N GLU A 76 -3.22 -15.76 -3.54
CA GLU A 76 -2.24 -16.84 -3.42
C GLU A 76 -0.96 -16.37 -2.73
N GLU A 77 -0.26 -17.30 -2.09
CA GLU A 77 1.09 -17.09 -1.58
C GLU A 77 2.02 -16.61 -2.71
N GLY A 78 3.01 -15.79 -2.36
CA GLY A 78 4.04 -15.36 -3.32
C GLY A 78 3.66 -14.11 -4.13
N GLY A 79 2.48 -13.51 -3.90
CA GLY A 79 2.16 -12.20 -4.45
C GLY A 79 3.11 -11.12 -3.91
N THR A 80 3.47 -10.14 -4.73
CA THR A 80 4.45 -9.12 -4.38
C THR A 80 3.87 -7.71 -4.39
N PHE A 81 4.45 -6.86 -3.55
CA PHE A 81 4.27 -5.42 -3.58
C PHE A 81 5.63 -4.76 -3.75
N THR A 82 5.70 -3.78 -4.64
CA THR A 82 6.95 -3.08 -4.96
C THR A 82 6.76 -1.58 -4.80
N LEU A 83 7.60 -0.99 -3.96
CA LEU A 83 7.72 0.43 -3.68
C LEU A 83 8.67 1.08 -4.69
N THR A 84 8.16 2.10 -5.38
CA THR A 84 8.99 3.07 -6.11
C THR A 84 9.12 4.32 -5.26
N ILE A 85 10.35 4.72 -4.96
CA ILE A 85 10.64 5.92 -4.18
C ILE A 85 10.44 7.17 -5.04
N PRO A 86 9.73 8.21 -4.55
CA PRO A 86 9.55 9.44 -5.31
C PRO A 86 10.88 10.15 -5.57
N THR A 87 10.98 10.82 -6.72
CA THR A 87 12.07 11.76 -7.04
C THR A 87 11.49 13.04 -7.65
N SER A 88 12.34 14.00 -7.99
CA SER A 88 11.91 15.21 -8.70
C SER A 88 11.34 14.94 -10.11
N MET A 89 11.63 13.76 -10.69
CA MET A 89 11.22 13.39 -12.05
C MET A 89 10.17 12.27 -12.07
N GLN A 90 9.90 11.59 -10.96
CA GLN A 90 8.94 10.50 -10.88
C GLN A 90 8.17 10.51 -9.56
N ASN A 91 6.88 10.18 -9.62
CA ASN A 91 6.10 9.96 -8.42
C ASN A 91 6.54 8.70 -7.71
N GLY A 92 6.37 8.71 -6.39
CA GLY A 92 6.42 7.51 -5.59
C GLY A 92 5.17 6.67 -5.85
N ALA A 93 5.30 5.36 -5.73
CA ALA A 93 4.17 4.47 -5.96
C ALA A 93 4.33 3.12 -5.29
N VAL A 94 3.21 2.43 -5.11
CA VAL A 94 3.19 0.99 -4.82
C VAL A 94 2.48 0.28 -5.95
N ALA A 95 3.17 -0.68 -6.56
CA ALA A 95 2.58 -1.64 -7.49
C ALA A 95 2.33 -2.97 -6.76
N ALA A 96 1.20 -3.61 -7.06
CA ALA A 96 0.85 -4.93 -6.58
C ALA A 96 0.84 -5.92 -7.75
N ASN A 97 1.49 -7.07 -7.57
CA ASN A 97 1.46 -8.20 -8.49
C ASN A 97 1.02 -9.45 -7.71
N LEU A 98 -0.26 -9.78 -7.82
CA LEU A 98 -0.90 -10.82 -7.04
C LEU A 98 -1.55 -11.85 -7.98
N LYS A 99 -1.86 -13.03 -7.45
CA LYS A 99 -2.79 -13.97 -8.10
C LYS A 99 -4.03 -14.09 -7.24
N ILE A 100 -5.17 -13.80 -7.84
CA ILE A 100 -6.47 -13.84 -7.16
C ILE A 100 -7.21 -15.07 -7.66
N LYS A 101 -7.53 -15.95 -6.72
CA LYS A 101 -8.30 -17.16 -6.93
C LYS A 101 -9.73 -16.95 -6.45
N THR A 102 -10.68 -17.35 -7.26
CA THR A 102 -12.10 -17.45 -6.95
C THR A 102 -12.51 -18.93 -6.95
N ALA A 103 -13.78 -19.23 -6.69
CA ALA A 103 -14.29 -20.60 -6.80
C ALA A 103 -14.14 -21.21 -8.21
N THR A 104 -14.07 -20.37 -9.26
CA THR A 104 -14.15 -20.82 -10.65
C THR A 104 -12.90 -20.53 -11.48
N SER A 105 -12.01 -19.65 -11.01
CA SER A 105 -10.84 -19.20 -11.79
C SER A 105 -9.73 -18.65 -10.91
N THR A 106 -8.51 -18.68 -11.44
CA THR A 106 -7.37 -17.90 -10.93
C THR A 106 -6.97 -16.88 -11.98
N VAL A 107 -6.87 -15.62 -11.60
CA VAL A 107 -6.53 -14.51 -12.49
C VAL A 107 -5.34 -13.72 -11.92
N PRO A 108 -4.42 -13.25 -12.79
CA PRO A 108 -3.38 -12.33 -12.35
C PRO A 108 -3.99 -10.97 -12.05
N PHE A 109 -3.51 -10.32 -11.00
CA PHE A 109 -3.86 -8.96 -10.61
C PHE A 109 -2.60 -8.13 -10.59
N ASN A 110 -2.51 -7.16 -11.51
CA ASN A 110 -1.40 -6.24 -11.63
C ASN A 110 -1.94 -4.83 -11.61
N ALA A 111 -1.67 -4.06 -10.55
CA ALA A 111 -2.23 -2.72 -10.39
C ALA A 111 -1.27 -1.78 -9.66
N LEU A 112 -1.34 -0.50 -10.02
CA LEU A 112 -0.78 0.57 -9.20
C LEU A 112 -1.79 0.90 -8.10
N VAL A 113 -1.50 0.50 -6.87
CA VAL A 113 -2.45 0.60 -5.74
C VAL A 113 -2.32 1.91 -4.97
N ALA A 114 -1.20 2.61 -5.13
CA ALA A 114 -0.98 3.93 -4.58
C ALA A 114 0.05 4.71 -5.41
N SER A 115 -0.11 6.03 -5.49
CA SER A 115 0.90 6.94 -6.07
C SER A 115 0.86 8.30 -5.39
N TRP A 116 2.03 8.90 -5.17
CA TRP A 116 2.19 10.18 -4.50
C TRP A 116 3.35 10.99 -5.08
N PRO A 117 3.28 12.33 -5.07
CA PRO A 117 4.42 13.15 -5.44
C PRO A 117 5.52 13.10 -4.37
N LEU A 118 6.75 13.46 -4.75
CA LEU A 118 7.83 13.74 -3.79
C LEU A 118 7.31 14.72 -2.74
N SER A 119 7.61 14.44 -1.47
CA SER A 119 7.31 15.38 -0.40
C SER A 119 8.00 16.69 -0.72
N SER A 120 7.24 17.77 -0.91
CA SER A 120 7.82 19.10 -0.96
C SER A 120 8.34 19.39 0.44
N ALA A 121 9.64 19.18 0.66
CA ALA A 121 10.35 19.82 1.75
C ALA A 121 10.15 21.33 1.53
N ASN A 122 9.27 21.94 2.31
CA ASN A 122 9.24 23.38 2.48
C ASN A 122 10.29 23.74 3.51
#